data_AF-A0A2H9MK29-F1
#
_entry.id   AF-A0A2H9MK29-F1
#
_cell.length_a   1.000
_cell.length_b   1.000
_cell.length_c   1.000
_cell.angle_alpha   90.00
_cell.angle_beta   90.00
_cell.angle_gamma   90.00
#
_symmetry.space_group_name_H-M   'P 1'
#
loop_
_entity.id
_entity.type
_entity.pdbx_description
1 polymer ?
#
loop_
_entity_poly.entity_id
_entity_poly.type
_entity_poly.pdbx_seq_one_letter_code
_entity_poly.pdbx_strand_id
1 'polypeptide(L)'
;MESADPAVIRANNLNATPEQVMKSIELINRIGSGRGSNGMPELLPGINIVCGLKGETRETYELNYRFLKTVLDKGLLLRRINIRQVLCFREKFPRKHHSLFVKYKEKIRKEIDNEMLKKIVSFGTILKDVFTEKIIGNTTFGRQIGSYPLLVGIPYKIPENIFINVCITDWGMRSVTGIEYPFNINKASLKAVESLPCVGKKRAMRIVRSRPFKTENEFIKCLDDKNVGEKLVGFLEF
;
A
#
# COMPACT_ATOMS: atom_id res chain seq x y z
N MET A 1 -19.82 -2.01 6.28
CA MET A 1 -20.40 -3.14 5.51
C MET A 1 -19.73 -4.41 5.94
N GLU A 2 -20.52 -5.38 6.40
CA GLU A 2 -20.06 -6.69 6.87
C GLU A 2 -20.29 -7.79 5.84
N SER A 3 -21.38 -7.69 5.07
CA SER A 3 -21.65 -8.48 3.87
C SER A 3 -22.42 -7.63 2.87
N ALA A 4 -22.28 -7.93 1.58
CA ALA A 4 -23.05 -7.37 0.49
C ALA A 4 -24.23 -8.26 0.07
N ASP A 5 -24.38 -9.43 0.71
CA ASP A 5 -25.46 -10.37 0.43
C ASP A 5 -26.74 -10.00 1.21
N PRO A 6 -27.85 -9.66 0.53
CA PRO A 6 -29.11 -9.29 1.19
C PRO A 6 -29.68 -10.37 2.11
N ALA A 7 -29.48 -11.66 1.80
CA ALA A 7 -29.97 -12.75 2.64
C ALA A 7 -29.19 -12.81 3.96
N VAL A 8 -27.87 -12.65 3.89
CA VAL A 8 -26.99 -12.58 5.08
C VAL A 8 -27.28 -11.33 5.90
N ILE A 9 -27.49 -10.18 5.24
CA ILE A 9 -27.86 -8.93 5.91
C ILE A 9 -29.12 -9.10 6.77
N ARG A 10 -30.18 -9.67 6.19
CA ARG A 10 -31.44 -9.92 6.92
C ARG A 10 -31.26 -10.96 8.02
N ALA A 11 -30.58 -12.06 7.73
CA ALA A 11 -30.42 -13.17 8.68
C ALA A 11 -29.60 -12.80 9.93
N ASN A 12 -28.75 -11.77 9.84
CA ASN A 12 -27.89 -11.31 10.92
C ASN A 12 -28.26 -9.90 11.42
N ASN A 13 -29.35 -9.31 10.93
CA ASN A 13 -29.80 -7.96 11.28
C ASN A 13 -28.70 -6.89 11.11
N LEU A 14 -28.04 -6.89 9.95
CA LEU A 14 -26.92 -5.97 9.69
C LEU A 14 -27.43 -4.56 9.35
N ASN A 15 -26.77 -3.54 9.87
CA ASN A 15 -27.26 -2.14 9.86
C ASN A 15 -27.16 -1.41 8.51
N ALA A 16 -26.51 -1.99 7.50
CA ALA A 16 -26.22 -1.27 6.26
C ALA A 16 -26.33 -2.15 5.00
N THR A 17 -27.00 -1.62 3.98
CA THR A 17 -27.10 -2.21 2.64
C THR A 17 -25.89 -1.85 1.76
N PRO A 18 -25.58 -2.64 0.73
CA PRO A 18 -24.52 -2.31 -0.24
C PRO A 18 -24.69 -0.93 -0.86
N GLU A 19 -25.93 -0.53 -1.18
CA GLU A 19 -26.24 0.74 -1.82
C GLU A 19 -25.95 1.93 -0.90
N GLN A 20 -26.34 1.84 0.37
CA GLN A 20 -26.01 2.86 1.38
C GLN A 20 -24.51 2.99 1.60
N VAL A 21 -23.80 1.85 1.61
CA VAL A 21 -22.34 1.83 1.77
C VAL A 21 -21.66 2.45 0.55
N MET A 22 -22.10 2.13 -0.67
CA MET A 22 -21.55 2.71 -1.90
C MET A 22 -21.69 4.24 -1.91
N LYS A 23 -22.89 4.75 -1.60
CA LYS A 23 -23.13 6.20 -1.48
C LYS A 23 -22.21 6.85 -0.44
N SER A 24 -21.98 6.19 0.68
CA SER A 24 -21.08 6.68 1.73
C SER A 24 -19.62 6.72 1.24
N ILE A 25 -19.19 5.71 0.50
CA ILE A 25 -17.84 5.67 -0.11
C ILE A 25 -17.68 6.80 -1.12
N GLU A 26 -18.68 7.01 -1.99
CA GLU A 26 -18.69 8.08 -2.99
C GLU A 26 -18.60 9.46 -2.32
N LEU A 27 -19.36 9.70 -1.25
CA LEU A 27 -19.34 10.95 -0.50
C LEU A 27 -17.97 11.22 0.14
N ILE A 28 -17.39 10.23 0.82
CA ILE A 28 -16.08 10.40 1.48
C ILE A 28 -14.99 10.61 0.44
N ASN A 29 -15.00 9.86 -0.66
CA ASN A 29 -14.01 10.03 -1.73
C ASN A 29 -14.11 11.42 -2.38
N ARG A 30 -15.32 11.96 -2.56
CA ARG A 30 -15.51 13.31 -3.10
C ARG A 30 -14.75 14.37 -2.30
N ILE A 31 -14.66 14.20 -0.98
CA ILE A 31 -14.05 15.18 -0.08
C ILE A 31 -12.57 14.84 0.19
N GLY A 32 -12.27 13.58 0.51
CA GLY A 32 -11.00 13.19 1.11
C GLY A 32 -10.03 12.40 0.23
N SER A 33 -10.39 12.09 -1.03
CA SER A 33 -9.49 11.35 -1.93
C SER A 33 -8.30 12.18 -2.43
N GLY A 34 -8.38 13.51 -2.28
CA GLY A 34 -7.29 14.43 -2.59
C GLY A 34 -6.03 14.14 -1.79
N ARG A 35 -4.87 14.34 -2.42
CA ARG A 35 -3.55 14.16 -1.81
C ARG A 35 -3.34 15.20 -0.70
N GLY A 36 -3.22 14.74 0.53
CA GLY A 36 -2.90 15.58 1.68
C GLY A 36 -1.43 15.95 1.77
N SER A 37 -1.10 16.82 2.73
CA SER A 37 0.23 17.39 2.94
C SER A 37 1.33 16.36 3.26
N ASN A 38 0.95 15.22 3.84
CA ASN A 38 1.85 14.13 4.24
C ASN A 38 2.07 13.07 3.14
N GLY A 39 1.50 13.27 1.95
CA GLY A 39 1.61 12.34 0.83
C GLY A 39 0.56 11.23 0.80
N MET A 40 -0.29 11.09 1.81
CA MET A 40 -1.46 10.22 1.80
C MET A 40 -2.72 11.02 1.42
N PRO A 41 -3.80 10.38 0.93
CA PRO A 41 -5.09 11.05 0.84
C PRO A 41 -5.60 11.50 2.21
N GLU A 42 -6.31 12.63 2.26
CA GLU A 42 -6.77 13.26 3.51
C GLU A 42 -7.70 12.34 4.32
N LEU A 43 -8.68 11.74 3.64
CA LEU A 43 -9.65 10.86 4.28
C LEU A 43 -10.16 9.81 3.30
N LEU A 44 -10.01 8.54 3.67
CA LEU A 44 -10.53 7.42 2.90
C LEU A 44 -11.33 6.47 3.78
N PRO A 45 -12.45 5.92 3.26
CA PRO A 45 -13.27 4.97 4.02
C PRO A 45 -12.58 3.61 4.14
N GLY A 46 -12.88 2.90 5.21
CA GLY A 46 -12.50 1.50 5.40
C GLY A 46 -13.71 0.58 5.30
N ILE A 47 -13.50 -0.66 4.88
CA ILE A 47 -14.54 -1.71 4.84
C ILE A 47 -14.13 -2.86 5.76
N ASN A 48 -15.11 -3.48 6.43
CA ASN A 48 -14.90 -4.62 7.31
C ASN A 48 -15.84 -5.78 6.95
N ILE A 49 -15.42 -6.65 6.04
CA ILE A 49 -16.16 -7.86 5.67
C ILE A 49 -15.99 -8.93 6.75
N VAL A 50 -17.09 -9.55 7.13
CA VAL A 50 -17.13 -10.61 8.13
C VAL A 50 -17.67 -11.88 7.48
N CYS A 51 -16.84 -12.92 7.46
CA CYS A 51 -17.16 -14.23 6.88
C CYS A 51 -17.58 -15.23 7.98
N GLY A 52 -18.38 -16.21 7.59
CA GLY A 52 -18.99 -17.22 8.46
C GLY A 52 -20.28 -16.76 9.14
N LEU A 53 -20.96 -15.74 8.60
CA LEU A 53 -22.22 -15.25 9.13
C LEU A 53 -23.37 -16.24 8.85
N LYS A 54 -24.48 -16.11 9.60
CA LYS A 54 -25.65 -16.96 9.41
C LYS A 54 -26.22 -16.77 8.00
N GLY A 55 -26.48 -17.87 7.29
CA GLY A 55 -27.03 -17.84 5.93
C GLY A 55 -26.01 -17.59 4.82
N GLU A 56 -24.72 -17.52 5.13
CA GLU A 56 -23.67 -17.35 4.13
C GLU A 56 -23.52 -18.57 3.22
N THR A 57 -23.46 -18.34 1.91
CA THR A 57 -23.22 -19.36 0.89
C THR A 57 -21.97 -19.04 0.08
N ARG A 58 -21.63 -19.88 -0.90
CA ARG A 58 -20.51 -19.61 -1.81
C ARG A 58 -20.74 -18.33 -2.63
N GLU A 59 -22.00 -18.05 -2.96
CA GLU A 59 -22.45 -16.88 -3.70
C GLU A 59 -22.22 -15.59 -2.91
N THR A 60 -22.33 -15.62 -1.57
CA THR A 60 -22.03 -14.47 -0.70
C THR A 60 -20.62 -13.92 -0.93
N TYR A 61 -19.62 -14.80 -1.08
CA TYR A 61 -18.24 -14.40 -1.36
C TYR A 61 -18.12 -13.67 -2.71
N GLU A 62 -18.84 -14.14 -3.71
CA GLU A 62 -18.84 -13.53 -5.04
C GLU A 62 -19.54 -12.16 -5.03
N LEU A 63 -20.67 -12.03 -4.32
CA LEU A 63 -21.35 -10.73 -4.15
C LEU A 63 -20.45 -9.71 -3.45
N ASN A 64 -19.77 -10.11 -2.37
CA ASN A 64 -18.82 -9.26 -1.67
C ASN A 64 -17.65 -8.84 -2.55
N TYR A 65 -17.10 -9.78 -3.33
CA TYR A 65 -16.02 -9.50 -4.27
C TYR A 65 -16.48 -8.51 -5.36
N ARG A 66 -17.65 -8.73 -5.97
CA ARG A 66 -18.22 -7.84 -6.98
C ARG A 66 -18.43 -6.43 -6.46
N PHE A 67 -18.94 -6.29 -5.24
CA PHE A 67 -19.07 -4.98 -4.60
C PHE A 67 -17.72 -4.24 -4.55
N LEU A 68 -16.67 -4.90 -4.03
CA LEU A 68 -15.34 -4.31 -3.95
C LEU A 68 -14.75 -4.00 -5.33
N LYS A 69 -14.99 -4.88 -6.30
CA LYS A 69 -14.57 -4.71 -7.68
C LYS A 69 -15.25 -3.48 -8.31
N THR A 70 -16.55 -3.30 -8.10
CA THR A 70 -17.27 -2.10 -8.54
C THR A 70 -16.73 -0.82 -7.90
N VAL A 71 -16.36 -0.84 -6.62
CA VAL A 71 -15.70 0.31 -5.96
C VAL A 71 -14.40 0.66 -6.70
N LEU A 72 -13.55 -0.33 -6.96
CA LEU A 72 -12.28 -0.14 -7.66
C LEU A 72 -12.47 0.35 -9.11
N ASP A 73 -13.43 -0.23 -9.83
CA ASP A 73 -13.71 0.08 -11.24
C ASP A 73 -14.30 1.48 -11.40
N LYS A 74 -15.06 1.97 -10.41
CA LYS A 74 -15.51 3.38 -10.31
C LYS A 74 -14.39 4.36 -9.97
N GLY A 75 -13.17 3.88 -9.71
CA GLY A 75 -12.02 4.70 -9.31
C GLY A 75 -12.11 5.22 -7.86
N LEU A 76 -13.02 4.66 -7.05
CA LEU A 76 -13.16 5.04 -5.64
C LEU A 76 -12.07 4.35 -4.82
N LEU A 77 -11.54 5.07 -3.84
CA LEU A 77 -10.45 4.61 -2.99
C LEU A 77 -10.98 4.14 -1.64
N LEU A 78 -10.38 3.06 -1.13
CA LEU A 78 -10.62 2.52 0.21
C LEU A 78 -9.31 2.47 0.98
N ARG A 79 -9.28 3.02 2.19
CA ARG A 79 -8.06 3.00 3.03
C ARG A 79 -7.60 1.59 3.35
N ARG A 80 -8.56 0.73 3.66
CA ARG A 80 -8.30 -0.63 4.15
C ARG A 80 -9.55 -1.49 3.97
N ILE A 81 -9.33 -2.72 3.54
CA ILE A 81 -10.32 -3.79 3.58
C ILE A 81 -9.89 -4.76 4.68
N ASN A 82 -10.73 -4.90 5.70
CA ASN A 82 -10.59 -5.90 6.73
C ASN A 82 -11.48 -7.08 6.38
N ILE A 83 -10.90 -8.28 6.34
CA ILE A 83 -11.63 -9.52 6.13
C ILE A 83 -11.43 -10.36 7.39
N ARG A 84 -12.50 -10.51 8.16
CA ARG A 84 -12.53 -11.24 9.43
C ARG A 84 -13.38 -12.49 9.29
N GLN A 85 -13.13 -13.46 10.15
CA GLN A 85 -13.97 -14.64 10.28
C GLN A 85 -14.59 -14.64 11.68
N VAL A 86 -15.89 -14.92 11.79
CA VAL A 86 -16.54 -14.99 13.09
C VAL A 86 -15.93 -16.11 13.95
N LEU A 87 -15.78 -15.83 15.25
CA LEU A 87 -15.47 -16.84 16.25
C LEU A 87 -16.78 -17.23 16.92
N CYS A 88 -17.02 -18.53 17.00
CA CYS A 88 -18.27 -19.05 17.52
C CYS A 88 -18.01 -19.67 18.89
N PHE A 89 -18.52 -19.02 19.93
CA PHE A 89 -18.29 -19.45 21.32
C PHE A 89 -19.47 -20.25 21.88
N ARG A 90 -20.71 -19.92 21.52
CA ARG A 90 -21.93 -20.51 22.09
C ARG A 90 -22.59 -21.57 21.22
N GLU A 91 -22.43 -21.49 19.91
CA GLU A 91 -22.99 -22.45 18.95
C GLU A 91 -21.90 -22.96 18.01
N LYS A 92 -21.98 -24.21 17.58
CA LYS A 92 -21.13 -24.74 16.50
C LYS A 92 -21.67 -24.21 15.18
N PHE A 93 -21.26 -23.01 14.77
CA PHE A 93 -21.43 -22.64 13.37
C PHE A 93 -20.61 -23.62 12.53
N PRO A 94 -21.17 -24.13 11.43
CA PRO A 94 -20.38 -24.92 10.53
C PRO A 94 -19.24 -24.02 10.00
N ARG A 95 -17.98 -24.33 10.36
CA ARG A 95 -16.80 -23.87 9.59
C ARG A 95 -16.75 -24.58 8.23
N LYS A 96 -17.90 -24.64 7.55
CA LYS A 96 -18.00 -25.12 6.19
C LYS A 96 -17.21 -24.10 5.38
N HIS A 97 -16.14 -24.57 4.73
CA HIS A 97 -15.35 -23.82 3.75
C HIS A 97 -14.22 -22.89 4.25
N HIS A 98 -13.44 -23.30 5.26
CA HIS A 98 -12.19 -22.56 5.59
C HIS A 98 -11.26 -22.40 4.38
N SER A 99 -11.13 -23.42 3.52
CA SER A 99 -10.35 -23.34 2.28
C SER A 99 -10.90 -22.30 1.29
N LEU A 100 -12.22 -22.12 1.20
CA LEU A 100 -12.85 -21.08 0.38
C LEU A 100 -12.53 -19.69 0.93
N PHE A 101 -12.63 -19.51 2.26
CA PHE A 101 -12.28 -18.26 2.92
C PHE A 101 -10.83 -17.84 2.64
N VAL A 102 -9.88 -18.78 2.72
CA VAL A 102 -8.47 -18.51 2.42
C VAL A 102 -8.30 -18.06 0.96
N LYS A 103 -8.88 -18.79 0.00
CA LYS A 103 -8.84 -18.43 -1.43
C LYS A 103 -9.46 -17.05 -1.70
N TYR A 104 -10.61 -16.77 -1.08
CA TYR A 104 -11.28 -15.48 -1.19
C TYR A 104 -10.42 -14.33 -0.65
N LYS A 105 -9.82 -14.52 0.53
CA LYS A 105 -8.94 -13.53 1.15
C LYS A 105 -7.72 -13.24 0.28
N GLU A 106 -7.12 -14.28 -0.31
CA GLU A 106 -6.01 -14.12 -1.26
C GLU A 106 -6.43 -13.41 -2.54
N LYS A 107 -7.61 -13.74 -3.08
CA LYS A 107 -8.17 -13.08 -4.27
C LYS A 107 -8.32 -11.58 -4.04
N ILE A 108 -8.96 -11.16 -2.93
CA ILE A 108 -9.11 -9.73 -2.61
C ILE A 108 -7.76 -9.06 -2.43
N ARG A 109 -6.81 -9.71 -1.75
CA ARG A 109 -5.49 -9.12 -1.53
C ARG A 109 -4.75 -8.84 -2.83
N LYS A 110 -4.79 -9.76 -3.78
CA LYS A 110 -4.10 -9.64 -5.07
C LYS A 110 -4.81 -8.67 -6.01
N GLU A 111 -6.12 -8.81 -6.16
CA GLU A 111 -6.87 -8.13 -7.21
C GLU A 111 -7.47 -6.79 -6.77
N ILE A 112 -7.67 -6.59 -5.47
CA ILE A 112 -8.28 -5.37 -4.92
C ILE A 112 -7.29 -4.60 -4.05
N ASP A 113 -6.77 -5.18 -2.94
CA ASP A 113 -5.91 -4.43 -2.00
C ASP A 113 -4.66 -3.89 -2.72
N ASN A 114 -3.98 -4.69 -3.56
CA ASN A 114 -2.76 -4.27 -4.24
C ASN A 114 -3.02 -3.17 -5.27
N GLU A 115 -4.07 -3.29 -6.09
CA GLU A 115 -4.46 -2.26 -7.06
C GLU A 115 -4.94 -0.98 -6.38
N MET A 116 -5.67 -1.12 -5.27
CA MET A 116 -6.08 0.02 -4.44
C MET A 116 -4.86 0.74 -3.86
N LEU A 117 -3.87 0.00 -3.36
CA LEU A 117 -2.66 0.57 -2.78
C LEU A 117 -1.85 1.36 -3.82
N LYS A 118 -1.71 0.86 -5.04
CA LYS A 118 -1.06 1.57 -6.17
C LYS A 118 -1.75 2.88 -6.52
N LYS A 119 -3.08 2.93 -6.44
CA LYS A 119 -3.85 4.17 -6.65
C LYS A 119 -3.71 5.14 -5.48
N ILE A 120 -3.73 4.63 -4.25
CA ILE A 120 -3.62 5.44 -3.04
C ILE A 120 -2.24 6.09 -2.94
N VAL A 121 -1.17 5.35 -3.19
CA VAL A 121 0.22 5.84 -3.17
C VAL A 121 0.92 5.39 -4.44
N SER A 122 0.87 6.24 -5.48
CA SER A 122 1.49 5.94 -6.77
C SER A 122 3.02 5.99 -6.69
N PHE A 123 3.69 5.41 -7.68
CA PHE A 123 5.14 5.52 -7.82
C PHE A 123 5.56 7.00 -7.78
N GLY A 124 6.64 7.30 -7.06
CA GLY A 124 7.11 8.66 -6.89
C GLY A 124 6.37 9.47 -5.82
N THR A 125 5.32 8.93 -5.19
CA THR A 125 4.66 9.61 -4.07
C THR A 125 5.67 9.79 -2.93
N ILE A 126 5.78 11.00 -2.40
CA ILE A 126 6.60 11.29 -1.24
C ILE A 126 5.73 11.21 0.02
N LEU A 127 5.97 10.19 0.85
CA LEU A 127 5.42 10.13 2.20
C LEU A 127 6.30 10.95 3.12
N LYS A 128 5.71 11.94 3.79
CA LYS A 128 6.44 12.79 4.74
C LYS A 128 6.39 12.25 6.16
N ASP A 129 7.40 12.53 6.96
CA ASP A 129 7.44 12.19 8.39
C ASP A 129 7.18 10.70 8.67
N VAL A 130 7.85 9.84 7.91
CA VAL A 130 7.90 8.39 8.19
C VAL A 130 8.86 8.19 9.36
N PHE A 131 8.34 7.69 10.47
CA PHE A 131 9.13 7.33 11.63
C PHE A 131 9.77 5.96 11.42
N THR A 132 11.10 5.87 11.55
CA THR A 132 11.83 4.59 11.46
C THR A 132 11.66 3.81 12.76
N GLU A 133 11.06 2.63 12.68
CA GLU A 133 10.68 1.85 13.85
C GLU A 133 11.64 0.71 14.14
N LYS A 134 12.01 -0.05 13.11
CA LYS A 134 12.77 -1.28 13.30
C LYS A 134 13.59 -1.68 12.09
N ILE A 135 14.82 -2.13 12.32
CA ILE A 135 15.65 -2.78 11.30
C ILE A 135 15.50 -4.30 11.43
N ILE A 136 15.12 -4.96 10.33
CA ILE A 136 15.10 -6.43 10.24
C ILE A 136 15.95 -6.86 9.05
N GLY A 137 17.05 -7.56 9.34
CA GLY A 137 18.04 -7.93 8.33
C GLY A 137 18.70 -6.69 7.74
N ASN A 138 18.46 -6.43 6.45
CA ASN A 138 18.96 -5.26 5.72
C ASN A 138 17.87 -4.25 5.38
N THR A 139 16.67 -4.40 5.92
CA THR A 139 15.53 -3.52 5.63
C THR A 139 15.17 -2.72 6.87
N THR A 140 15.05 -1.41 6.72
CA THR A 140 14.47 -0.54 7.75
C THR A 140 12.97 -0.43 7.52
N PHE A 141 12.19 -0.68 8.55
CA PHE A 141 10.74 -0.53 8.54
C PHE A 141 10.35 0.75 9.26
N GLY A 142 9.39 1.46 8.68
CA GLY A 142 8.84 2.67 9.26
C GLY A 142 7.38 2.89 8.90
N ARG A 143 6.74 3.81 9.61
CA ARG A 143 5.35 4.21 9.43
C ARG A 143 5.18 5.70 9.73
N GLN A 144 4.22 6.34 9.08
CA GLN A 144 3.76 7.66 9.52
C GLN A 144 2.98 7.55 10.83
N ILE A 145 2.87 8.65 11.57
CA ILE A 145 1.94 8.73 12.70
C ILE A 145 0.51 8.83 12.17
N GLY A 146 -0.41 8.02 12.71
CA GLY A 146 -1.83 8.07 12.36
C GLY A 146 -2.60 6.80 12.74
N SER A 147 -3.91 6.79 12.49
CA SER A 147 -4.77 5.66 12.88
C SER A 147 -4.55 4.39 12.05
N TYR A 148 -4.14 4.54 10.78
CA TYR A 148 -3.86 3.42 9.87
C TYR A 148 -2.71 3.73 8.91
N PRO A 149 -1.48 3.92 9.39
CA PRO A 149 -0.35 4.20 8.53
C PRO A 149 0.06 2.99 7.69
N LEU A 150 0.64 3.24 6.54
CA LEU A 150 1.22 2.18 5.69
C LEU A 150 2.56 1.77 6.27
N LEU A 151 2.81 0.45 6.30
CA LEU A 151 4.14 -0.07 6.55
C LEU A 151 5.03 0.24 5.35
N VAL A 152 6.11 0.95 5.59
CA VAL A 152 7.12 1.32 4.60
C VAL A 152 8.37 0.48 4.84
N GLY A 153 8.83 -0.24 3.83
CA GLY A 153 10.09 -0.97 3.84
C GLY A 153 11.14 -0.23 3.03
N ILE A 154 12.27 0.10 3.65
CA ILE A 154 13.40 0.77 3.02
C ILE A 154 14.54 -0.25 2.92
N PRO A 155 14.97 -0.65 1.71
CA PRO A 155 15.82 -1.83 1.49
C PRO A 155 17.31 -1.61 1.83
N TYR A 156 17.57 -0.84 2.87
CA TYR A 156 18.89 -0.59 3.46
C TYR A 156 18.71 -0.07 4.90
N LYS A 157 19.82 0.01 5.63
CA LYS A 157 19.82 0.41 7.04
C LYS A 157 19.83 1.93 7.17
N ILE A 158 18.87 2.44 7.94
CA ILE A 158 18.76 3.83 8.40
C ILE A 158 18.63 3.76 9.93
N PRO A 159 19.18 4.72 10.70
CA PRO A 159 18.98 4.76 12.14
C PRO A 159 17.50 4.65 12.53
N GLU A 160 17.22 3.91 13.61
CA GLU A 160 15.87 3.82 14.19
C GLU A 160 15.55 5.09 14.99
N ASN A 161 14.26 5.35 15.21
CA ASN A 161 13.72 6.47 15.98
C ASN A 161 13.97 7.86 15.41
N ILE A 162 14.02 7.98 14.08
CA ILE A 162 14.09 9.28 13.38
C ILE A 162 12.94 9.43 12.39
N PHE A 163 12.62 10.67 12.05
CA PHE A 163 11.68 10.98 10.98
C PHE A 163 12.43 11.24 9.69
N ILE A 164 11.97 10.60 8.61
CA ILE A 164 12.48 10.79 7.25
C ILE A 164 11.32 10.93 6.28
N ASN A 165 11.54 11.56 5.14
CA ASN A 165 10.61 11.46 4.03
C ASN A 165 11.02 10.27 3.15
N VAL A 166 10.03 9.59 2.58
CA VAL A 166 10.25 8.39 1.78
C VAL A 166 9.52 8.52 0.45
N CYS A 167 10.26 8.38 -0.64
CA CYS A 167 9.69 8.26 -1.97
C CYS A 167 9.32 6.80 -2.25
N ILE A 168 8.07 6.55 -2.66
CA ILE A 168 7.58 5.21 -2.98
C ILE A 168 8.12 4.73 -4.33
N THR A 169 8.71 3.53 -4.34
CA THR A 169 9.32 2.91 -5.53
C THR A 169 8.71 1.57 -5.90
N ASP A 170 8.07 0.87 -4.96
CA ASP A 170 7.39 -0.41 -5.24
C ASP A 170 6.31 -0.73 -4.18
N TRP A 171 5.53 -1.79 -4.39
CA TRP A 171 4.43 -2.21 -3.53
C TRP A 171 4.50 -3.68 -3.15
N GLY A 172 4.35 -3.94 -1.86
CA GLY A 172 4.03 -5.27 -1.35
C GLY A 172 2.53 -5.54 -1.34
N MET A 173 2.14 -6.61 -0.66
CA MET A 173 0.72 -6.98 -0.55
C MET A 173 -0.09 -5.96 0.27
N ARG A 174 0.50 -5.42 1.34
CA ARG A 174 -0.13 -4.46 2.26
C ARG A 174 0.87 -3.44 2.83
N SER A 175 2.00 -3.31 2.14
CA SER A 175 3.12 -2.46 2.50
C SER A 175 3.64 -1.81 1.23
N VAL A 176 4.42 -0.75 1.40
CA VAL A 176 5.11 -0.11 0.29
C VAL A 176 6.61 -0.20 0.50
N THR A 177 7.34 -0.19 -0.60
CA THR A 177 8.79 -0.07 -0.60
C THR A 177 9.13 1.35 -1.04
N GLY A 178 10.13 1.93 -0.39
CA GLY A 178 10.58 3.26 -0.77
C GLY A 178 12.03 3.52 -0.41
N ILE A 179 12.47 4.71 -0.78
CA ILE A 179 13.82 5.22 -0.55
C ILE A 179 13.75 6.58 0.14
N GLU A 180 14.77 6.96 0.91
CA GLU A 180 14.90 8.30 1.49
C GLU A 180 14.69 9.38 0.43
N TYR A 181 13.98 10.44 0.81
CA TYR A 181 13.76 11.61 -0.03
C TYR A 181 14.10 12.91 0.73
N PRO A 182 14.89 13.83 0.15
CA PRO A 182 15.66 13.62 -1.08
C PRO A 182 16.75 12.56 -0.89
N PHE A 183 17.10 11.86 -1.97
CA PHE A 183 18.09 10.79 -1.93
C PHE A 183 19.49 11.36 -2.18
N ASN A 184 20.32 11.46 -1.15
CA ASN A 184 21.67 12.01 -1.30
C ASN A 184 22.60 11.05 -2.05
N ILE A 185 22.77 11.27 -3.36
CA ILE A 185 23.47 10.33 -4.24
C ILE A 185 24.95 10.22 -3.92
N ASN A 186 25.55 11.23 -3.28
CA ASN A 186 26.98 11.28 -2.98
C ASN A 186 27.34 10.59 -1.66
N LYS A 187 26.42 10.58 -0.68
CA LYS A 187 26.64 9.97 0.66
C LYS A 187 26.00 8.60 0.83
N ALA A 188 24.96 8.28 0.06
CA ALA A 188 24.21 7.04 0.21
C ALA A 188 25.09 5.78 0.10
N SER A 189 24.80 4.76 0.89
CA SER A 189 25.52 3.47 0.83
C SER A 189 25.35 2.79 -0.53
N LEU A 190 26.24 1.85 -0.88
CA LEU A 190 26.10 1.06 -2.11
C LEU A 190 24.73 0.35 -2.19
N LYS A 191 24.23 -0.15 -1.06
CA LYS A 191 22.92 -0.80 -0.98
C LYS A 191 21.76 0.17 -1.20
N ALA A 192 21.87 1.39 -0.69
CA ALA A 192 20.90 2.43 -0.97
C ALA A 192 20.88 2.78 -2.47
N VAL A 193 22.05 2.92 -3.12
CA VAL A 193 22.10 3.18 -4.56
C VAL A 193 21.51 2.03 -5.38
N GLU A 194 21.80 0.78 -5.00
CA GLU A 194 21.23 -0.41 -5.65
C GLU A 194 19.71 -0.50 -5.50
N SER A 195 19.11 0.23 -4.55
CA SER A 195 17.65 0.29 -4.39
C SER A 195 16.95 1.32 -5.28
N LEU A 196 17.72 2.18 -5.97
CA LEU A 196 17.14 3.13 -6.89
C LEU A 196 16.43 2.40 -8.04
N PRO A 197 15.29 2.93 -8.52
CA PRO A 197 14.58 2.38 -9.66
C PRO A 197 15.51 2.15 -10.86
N CYS A 198 15.47 0.96 -11.46
CA CYS A 198 16.30 0.60 -12.62
C CYS A 198 17.83 0.59 -12.37
N VAL A 199 18.31 0.61 -11.12
CA VAL A 199 19.73 0.56 -10.77
C VAL A 199 20.12 -0.80 -10.18
N GLY A 200 20.60 -1.71 -11.03
CA GLY A 200 21.19 -2.97 -10.55
C GLY A 200 22.60 -2.80 -9.98
N LYS A 201 23.14 -3.86 -9.37
CA LYS A 201 24.49 -3.90 -8.75
C LYS A 201 25.60 -3.27 -9.58
N LYS A 202 25.66 -3.54 -10.90
CA LYS A 202 26.68 -2.99 -11.81
C LYS A 202 26.59 -1.47 -11.93
N ARG A 203 25.38 -0.92 -12.10
CA ARG A 203 25.14 0.53 -12.17
C ARG A 203 25.44 1.17 -10.82
N ALA A 204 25.00 0.56 -9.71
CA ALA A 204 25.27 1.06 -8.37
C ALA A 204 26.78 1.18 -8.09
N MET A 205 27.57 0.16 -8.42
CA MET A 205 29.04 0.22 -8.27
C MET A 205 29.67 1.32 -9.14
N ARG A 206 29.16 1.52 -10.36
CA ARG A 206 29.65 2.59 -11.24
C ARG A 206 29.36 3.97 -10.64
N ILE A 207 28.12 4.21 -10.23
CA ILE A 207 27.69 5.44 -9.56
C ILE A 207 28.61 5.72 -8.37
N VAL A 208 28.78 4.75 -7.46
CA VAL A 208 29.60 4.93 -6.25
C VAL A 208 31.06 5.27 -6.56
N ARG A 209 31.65 4.67 -7.61
CA ARG A 209 33.03 4.95 -8.05
C ARG A 209 33.19 6.31 -8.72
N SER A 210 32.13 6.86 -9.31
CA SER A 210 32.15 8.14 -10.02
C SER A 210 31.79 9.34 -9.15
N ARG A 211 31.42 9.11 -7.89
CA ARG A 211 31.18 10.18 -6.91
C ARG A 211 32.46 11.00 -6.64
N PRO A 212 32.33 12.28 -6.26
CA PRO A 212 31.09 13.01 -6.12
C PRO A 212 30.58 13.60 -7.45
N PHE A 213 29.26 13.70 -7.58
CA PHE A 213 28.60 14.41 -8.68
C PHE A 213 28.21 15.81 -8.22
N LYS A 214 28.56 16.85 -8.98
CA LYS A 214 28.19 18.24 -8.69
C LYS A 214 26.94 18.69 -9.44
N THR A 215 26.61 18.01 -10.54
CA THR A 215 25.48 18.35 -11.41
C THR A 215 24.74 17.10 -11.86
N GLU A 216 23.46 17.26 -12.18
CA GLU A 216 22.62 16.22 -12.79
C GLU A 216 23.27 15.66 -14.07
N ASN A 217 23.86 16.53 -14.88
CA ASN A 217 24.52 16.16 -16.13
C ASN A 217 25.74 15.26 -15.92
N GLU A 218 26.52 15.46 -14.86
CA GLU A 218 27.64 14.57 -14.51
C GLU A 218 27.15 13.17 -14.15
N PHE A 219 26.04 13.09 -13.40
CA PHE A 219 25.43 11.82 -13.05
C PHE A 219 24.81 11.09 -14.24
N ILE A 220 24.06 11.78 -15.10
CA ILE A 220 23.46 11.17 -16.31
C ILE A 220 24.56 10.60 -17.22
N LYS A 221 25.69 11.32 -17.39
CA LYS A 221 26.83 10.85 -18.20
C LYS A 221 27.54 9.61 -17.63
N CYS A 222 27.43 9.36 -16.33
CA CYS A 222 28.00 8.17 -15.70
C CYS A 222 27.27 6.88 -16.13
N LEU A 223 25.97 6.99 -16.41
CA LEU A 223 25.13 5.83 -16.71
C LEU A 223 25.27 5.37 -18.16
N ASP A 224 25.06 4.07 -18.37
CA ASP A 224 25.02 3.43 -19.68
C ASP A 224 23.76 3.78 -20.48
N ASP A 225 22.71 4.24 -19.82
CA ASP A 225 21.46 4.69 -20.43
C ASP A 225 21.04 6.04 -19.83
N LYS A 226 20.97 7.07 -20.69
CA LYS A 226 20.60 8.43 -20.28
C LYS A 226 19.17 8.51 -19.75
N ASN A 227 18.25 7.72 -20.29
CA ASN A 227 16.84 7.73 -19.87
C ASN A 227 16.69 7.29 -18.41
N VAL A 228 17.54 6.37 -17.95
CA VAL A 228 17.57 5.95 -16.54
C VAL A 228 18.06 7.11 -15.67
N GLY A 229 19.10 7.81 -16.10
CA GLY A 229 19.62 9.00 -15.39
C GLY A 229 18.56 10.09 -15.24
N GLU A 230 17.91 10.47 -16.35
CA GLU A 230 16.88 11.52 -16.38
C GLU A 230 15.70 11.20 -15.46
N LYS A 231 15.25 9.93 -15.42
CA LYS A 231 14.17 9.50 -14.50
C LYS A 231 14.60 9.54 -13.04
N LEU A 232 15.87 9.32 -12.76
CA LEU A 232 16.37 9.26 -11.38
C LEU A 232 16.59 10.63 -10.78
N VAL A 233 16.99 11.63 -11.58
CA VAL A 233 17.31 12.99 -11.14
C VAL A 233 16.24 13.58 -10.21
N GLY A 234 14.95 13.36 -10.49
CA GLY A 234 13.85 13.87 -9.64
C GLY A 234 13.82 13.34 -8.20
N PHE A 235 14.57 12.27 -7.91
CA PHE A 235 14.72 11.72 -6.55
C PHE A 235 15.99 12.18 -5.85
N LEU A 236 16.97 12.70 -6.58
CA LEU A 236 18.35 12.85 -6.09
C LEU A 236 18.61 14.24 -5.51
N GLU A 237 19.48 14.27 -4.51
CA GLU A 237 20.20 15.44 -4.04
C GLU A 237 21.70 15.20 -4.28
N PHE A 238 22.36 16.22 -4.86
CA PHE A 238 23.78 16.22 -5.23
C PHE A 238 24.61 16.89 -4.14
#